data_AF-A0A7J4QDB3-F1
#
_entry.id   AF-A0A7J4QDB3-F1
#
_cell.length_a   1.000
_cell.length_b   1.000
_cell.length_c   1.000
_cell.angle_alpha   90.00
_cell.angle_beta   90.00
_cell.angle_gamma   90.00
#
_symmetry.space_group_name_H-M   'P 1'
#
loop_
_entity.id
_entity.type
_entity.pdbx_description
1 polymer ?
#
loop_
_entity_poly.entity_id
_entity_poly.type
_entity_poly.pdbx_seq_one_letter_code
_entity_poly.pdbx_strand_id
1 'polypeptide(L)'
;MVKAAIALCAPLFMGCAYLMVPKVPSLECEDLIETESHGTIFYSCASDTTQAVLDTFDLVGRVKEYERQVFGFEDSVNYREYKTPVTQAPEHSYKLYVAPRDAIAPEPADEIYIGWAQEYRVFHENPVLLFSNACPNSDDLLDEEQFFRENGYDTYRRDLTDFSPGATITPDFLKLPLEGQVYVVQHEDRHFNNIITLGNSHDSDLEEPMATMFGHASALGFIGLNYGVKSAAYRNAAANLQTWVSVSNIINSSYNLLEELYAMNLPWEEAEHLKEAILSGAQGWRFAPLNNAKVVGMLPYTKFFPLVYRIYETHPSPMELQQILLRVPEDEDEGVEFLRRAVWMVVE
;
A
#
# COMPACT_ATOMS: atom_id res chain seq x y z
N MET A 1 -14.38 46.90 10.15
CA MET A 1 -14.58 46.13 8.91
C MET A 1 -13.42 46.41 7.97
N VAL A 2 -12.36 45.60 8.03
CA VAL A 2 -11.22 45.66 7.11
C VAL A 2 -11.03 44.24 6.61
N LYS A 3 -11.39 43.99 5.34
CA LYS A 3 -11.12 42.74 4.65
C LYS A 3 -9.70 42.83 4.11
N ALA A 4 -8.77 42.08 4.70
CA ALA A 4 -7.45 41.88 4.14
C ALA A 4 -7.55 40.81 3.04
N ALA A 5 -7.17 41.20 1.82
CA ALA A 5 -6.99 40.30 0.70
C ALA A 5 -5.70 39.50 0.93
N ILE A 6 -5.82 38.18 1.08
CA ILE A 6 -4.68 37.28 1.04
C ILE A 6 -4.50 36.85 -0.42
N ALA A 7 -3.35 37.21 -0.98
CA ALA A 7 -2.93 36.78 -2.29
C ALA A 7 -2.65 35.26 -2.27
N LEU A 8 -3.32 34.54 -3.15
CA LEU A 8 -3.04 33.14 -3.48
C LEU A 8 -1.70 33.08 -4.20
N CYS A 9 -0.64 32.67 -3.50
CA CYS A 9 0.54 32.09 -4.13
C CYS A 9 0.20 30.64 -4.45
N ALA A 10 -0.04 30.35 -5.72
CA ALA A 10 -0.11 28.99 -6.22
C ALA A 10 1.24 28.29 -6.01
N PRO A 11 1.30 27.08 -5.43
CA PRO A 11 2.52 26.30 -5.48
C PRO A 11 2.74 25.85 -6.93
N LEU A 12 3.89 26.26 -7.47
CA LEU A 12 4.48 25.71 -8.69
C LEU A 12 4.60 24.19 -8.50
N PHE A 13 3.76 23.44 -9.22
CA PHE A 13 3.92 22.01 -9.46
C PHE A 13 5.36 21.75 -9.92
N MET A 14 6.18 21.14 -9.04
CA MET A 14 7.43 20.48 -9.44
C MET A 14 7.05 19.25 -10.26
N GLY A 15 6.83 19.48 -11.55
CA GLY A 15 6.58 18.43 -12.51
C GLY A 15 7.78 17.49 -12.67
N CYS A 16 7.46 16.19 -12.75
CA CYS A 16 8.06 15.22 -13.67
C CYS A 16 9.57 15.32 -13.96
N ALA A 17 10.41 15.40 -12.93
CA ALA A 17 11.86 15.17 -13.05
C ALA A 17 12.31 13.81 -12.48
N TYR A 18 11.38 12.92 -12.14
CA TYR A 18 11.67 11.57 -11.65
C TYR A 18 11.91 10.53 -12.75
N LEU A 19 11.75 10.91 -14.02
CA LEU A 19 11.90 10.02 -15.16
C LEU A 19 13.28 10.17 -15.80
N MET A 20 14.02 9.07 -15.84
CA MET A 20 15.17 8.80 -16.72
C MET A 20 16.60 9.17 -16.27
N VAL A 21 16.95 8.95 -15.01
CA VAL A 21 18.35 8.66 -14.66
C VAL A 21 18.41 7.23 -14.14
N PRO A 22 19.27 6.34 -14.67
CA PRO A 22 19.57 5.08 -14.00
C PRO A 22 20.09 5.47 -12.63
N LYS A 23 19.27 5.26 -11.60
CA LYS A 23 19.68 5.57 -10.25
C LYS A 23 20.92 4.73 -10.00
N VAL A 24 22.03 5.40 -9.73
CA VAL A 24 23.18 4.75 -9.09
C VAL A 24 22.60 3.97 -7.92
N PRO A 25 22.91 2.66 -7.79
CA PRO A 25 22.33 1.86 -6.75
C PRO A 25 22.53 2.54 -5.40
N SER A 26 21.49 2.58 -4.59
CA SER A 26 21.49 3.35 -3.34
C SER A 26 22.19 2.63 -2.18
N LEU A 27 23.13 1.74 -2.51
CA LEU A 27 23.89 0.90 -1.59
C LEU A 27 25.18 1.62 -1.15
N GLU A 28 25.40 1.71 0.16
CA GLU A 28 26.58 2.33 0.77
C GLU A 28 27.65 1.28 1.13
N CYS A 29 28.18 0.56 0.15
CA CYS A 29 29.25 -0.43 0.37
C CYS A 29 30.37 -0.35 -0.66
N GLU A 30 31.58 -0.69 -0.24
CA GLU A 30 32.78 -0.67 -1.09
C GLU A 30 32.86 -1.89 -2.04
N ASP A 31 32.12 -2.96 -1.74
CA ASP A 31 32.13 -4.24 -2.43
C ASP A 31 30.82 -4.51 -3.19
N LEU A 32 30.29 -3.47 -3.85
CA LEU A 32 29.11 -3.57 -4.71
C LEU A 32 29.32 -4.60 -5.83
N ILE A 33 28.34 -5.49 -6.01
CA ILE A 33 28.28 -6.42 -7.13
C ILE A 33 26.97 -6.28 -7.91
N GLU A 34 27.06 -6.55 -9.21
CA GLU A 34 25.93 -6.62 -10.12
C GLU A 34 25.64 -8.07 -10.46
N THR A 35 24.38 -8.47 -10.38
CA THR A 35 23.91 -9.79 -10.80
C THR A 35 22.80 -9.62 -11.82
N GLU A 36 22.96 -10.17 -13.01
CA GLU A 36 21.89 -10.19 -14.01
C GLU A 36 21.09 -11.49 -13.88
N SER A 37 19.76 -11.37 -13.82
CA SER A 37 18.86 -12.51 -13.91
C SER A 37 17.61 -12.15 -14.71
N HIS A 38 17.28 -12.99 -15.70
CA HIS A 38 16.10 -12.82 -16.56
C HIS A 38 16.01 -11.39 -17.15
N GLY A 39 17.14 -10.86 -17.63
CA GLY A 39 17.24 -9.52 -18.23
C GLY A 39 17.05 -8.35 -17.27
N THR A 40 17.09 -8.60 -15.96
CA THR A 40 17.03 -7.58 -14.91
C THR A 40 18.37 -7.54 -14.17
N ILE A 41 18.91 -6.34 -13.96
CA ILE A 41 20.13 -6.14 -13.19
C ILE A 41 19.77 -5.90 -11.72
N PHE A 42 20.37 -6.68 -10.84
CA PHE A 42 20.26 -6.59 -9.39
C PHE A 42 21.58 -6.13 -8.77
N TYR A 43 21.48 -5.47 -7.63
CA TYR A 43 22.61 -4.93 -6.89
C TYR A 43 22.61 -5.43 -5.45
N SER A 44 23.78 -5.80 -4.95
CA SER A 44 24.01 -6.15 -3.55
C SER A 44 25.46 -5.90 -3.17
N CYS A 45 25.74 -5.86 -1.87
CA CYS A 45 27.12 -5.89 -1.37
C CYS A 45 27.62 -7.34 -1.35
N ALA A 46 28.84 -7.59 -1.81
CA ALA A 46 29.39 -8.95 -1.90
C ALA A 46 29.39 -9.66 -0.54
N SER A 47 29.72 -8.93 0.52
CA SER A 47 29.68 -9.35 1.93
C SER A 47 28.32 -9.86 2.41
N ASP A 48 27.23 -9.37 1.83
CA ASP A 48 25.85 -9.71 2.21
C ASP A 48 25.17 -10.68 1.23
N THR A 49 25.84 -11.01 0.12
CA THR A 49 25.26 -11.82 -0.94
C THR A 49 25.35 -13.30 -0.60
N THR A 50 24.23 -13.84 -0.11
CA THR A 50 24.06 -15.28 0.18
C THR A 50 23.34 -16.01 -0.96
N GLN A 51 23.33 -17.34 -0.93
CA GLN A 51 22.55 -18.12 -1.90
C GLN A 51 21.05 -17.75 -1.85
N ALA A 52 20.49 -17.47 -0.67
CA ALA A 52 19.09 -17.05 -0.56
C ALA A 52 18.81 -15.70 -1.26
N VAL A 53 19.79 -14.79 -1.26
CA VAL A 53 19.70 -13.52 -2.01
C VAL A 53 19.73 -13.79 -3.50
N LEU A 54 20.64 -14.65 -3.98
CA LEU A 54 20.73 -15.02 -5.39
C LEU A 54 19.47 -15.75 -5.88
N ASP A 55 18.93 -16.67 -5.08
CA ASP A 55 17.66 -17.37 -5.38
C ASP A 55 16.48 -16.38 -5.45
N THR A 56 16.53 -15.32 -4.64
CA THR A 56 15.52 -14.26 -4.65
C THR A 56 15.68 -13.34 -5.86
N PHE A 57 16.90 -12.98 -6.26
CA PHE A 57 17.15 -12.26 -7.51
C PHE A 57 16.65 -13.04 -8.73
N ASP A 58 16.86 -14.36 -8.74
CA ASP A 58 16.31 -15.25 -9.76
C ASP A 58 14.77 -15.26 -9.75
N LEU A 59 14.14 -15.35 -8.59
CA LEU A 59 12.67 -15.26 -8.47
C LEU A 59 12.13 -13.92 -8.96
N VAL A 60 12.64 -12.80 -8.45
CA VAL A 60 12.19 -11.45 -8.83
C VAL A 60 12.48 -11.19 -10.31
N GLY A 61 13.61 -11.66 -10.83
CA GLY A 61 13.94 -11.58 -12.26
C GLY A 61 12.90 -12.28 -13.13
N ARG A 62 12.48 -13.50 -12.75
CA ARG A 62 11.37 -14.20 -13.44
C ARG A 62 10.04 -13.45 -13.36
N VAL A 63 9.71 -12.87 -12.20
CA VAL A 63 8.46 -12.10 -12.03
C VAL A 63 8.46 -10.89 -12.97
N LYS A 64 9.55 -10.12 -12.99
CA LYS A 64 9.68 -8.96 -13.88
C LYS A 64 9.70 -9.34 -15.35
N GLU A 65 10.37 -10.44 -15.73
CA GLU A 65 10.30 -10.97 -17.09
C GLU A 65 8.86 -11.32 -17.48
N TYR A 66 8.12 -11.98 -16.60
CA TYR A 66 6.72 -12.29 -16.82
C TYR A 66 5.88 -11.01 -17.01
N GLU A 67 6.08 -9.98 -16.20
CA GLU A 67 5.36 -8.72 -16.34
C GLU A 67 5.63 -8.00 -17.66
N ARG A 68 6.89 -7.95 -18.08
CA ARG A 68 7.26 -7.38 -19.38
C ARG A 68 6.62 -8.16 -20.54
N GLN A 69 6.63 -9.49 -20.46
CA GLN A 69 6.09 -10.34 -21.52
C GLN A 69 4.56 -10.34 -21.58
N VAL A 70 3.88 -10.30 -20.43
CA VAL A 70 2.43 -10.45 -20.35
C VAL A 70 1.69 -9.12 -20.32
N PHE A 71 2.24 -8.12 -19.63
CA PHE A 71 1.58 -6.81 -19.46
C PHE A 71 2.25 -5.69 -20.27
N GLY A 72 3.44 -5.93 -20.82
CA GLY A 72 4.21 -4.88 -21.48
C GLY A 72 4.74 -3.83 -20.51
N PHE A 73 4.94 -4.21 -19.24
CA PHE A 73 5.49 -3.29 -18.24
C PHE A 73 6.90 -2.84 -18.64
N GLU A 74 7.21 -1.60 -18.32
CA GLU A 74 8.55 -1.07 -18.33
C GLU A 74 9.34 -1.61 -17.13
N ASP A 75 10.65 -1.65 -17.29
CA ASP A 75 11.57 -2.17 -16.29
C ASP A 75 11.62 -1.22 -15.07
N SER A 76 11.00 -1.61 -13.96
CA SER A 76 10.86 -0.78 -12.75
C SER A 76 12.07 -0.84 -11.83
N VAL A 77 12.32 0.22 -11.05
CA VAL A 77 13.42 0.25 -10.07
C VAL A 77 13.15 -0.57 -8.80
N ASN A 78 11.90 -0.96 -8.57
CA ASN A 78 11.50 -1.71 -7.37
C ASN A 78 12.14 -3.09 -7.35
N TYR A 79 12.54 -3.52 -6.15
CA TYR A 79 13.14 -4.82 -5.84
C TYR A 79 14.38 -5.17 -6.67
N ARG A 80 15.17 -4.17 -7.09
CA ARG A 80 16.48 -4.39 -7.75
C ARG A 80 17.66 -4.45 -6.79
N GLU A 81 17.48 -4.05 -5.55
CA GLU A 81 18.58 -3.94 -4.59
C GLU A 81 18.28 -4.83 -3.38
N TYR A 82 19.29 -5.58 -2.93
CA TYR A 82 19.26 -6.23 -1.62
C TYR A 82 19.94 -5.36 -0.58
N LYS A 83 19.19 -4.98 0.46
CA LYS A 83 19.63 -4.10 1.55
C LYS A 83 19.51 -4.79 2.89
N THR A 84 20.55 -4.70 3.71
CA THR A 84 20.52 -5.15 5.10
C THR A 84 20.74 -3.98 6.05
N PRO A 85 20.33 -4.11 7.33
CA PRO A 85 20.71 -3.16 8.38
C PRO A 85 22.23 -2.98 8.56
N VAL A 86 23.05 -3.90 8.05
CA VAL A 86 24.53 -3.82 8.11
C VAL A 86 25.04 -2.84 7.05
N THR A 87 24.51 -2.91 5.83
CA THR A 87 24.92 -2.06 4.70
C THR A 87 24.29 -0.68 4.71
N GLN A 88 23.08 -0.57 5.27
CA GLN A 88 22.36 0.69 5.38
C GLN A 88 21.36 0.57 6.53
N ALA A 89 21.34 1.56 7.42
CA ALA A 89 20.33 1.56 8.48
C ALA A 89 18.93 1.62 7.85
N PRO A 90 17.97 0.78 8.30
CA PRO A 90 16.59 0.90 7.86
C PRO A 90 16.04 2.29 8.19
N GLU A 91 15.34 2.88 7.25
CA GLU A 91 14.45 4.02 7.49
C GLU A 91 13.17 3.46 8.14
N HIS A 92 12.95 3.78 9.41
CA HIS A 92 11.67 3.48 10.04
C HIS A 92 10.76 4.68 9.89
N SER A 93 9.71 4.50 9.10
CA SER A 93 8.58 5.42 9.09
C SER A 93 7.43 4.82 9.87
N TYR A 94 6.62 5.68 10.48
CA TYR A 94 5.44 5.27 11.21
C TYR A 94 4.28 6.06 10.65
N LYS A 95 3.15 5.38 10.45
CA LYS A 95 1.88 6.03 10.14
C LYS A 95 0.98 5.88 11.36
N LEU A 96 0.65 7.00 11.99
CA LEU A 96 -0.37 7.07 13.04
C LEU A 96 -1.69 7.50 12.40
N TYR A 97 -2.63 6.57 12.34
CA TYR A 97 -4.01 6.87 11.99
C TYR A 97 -4.75 7.28 13.25
N VAL A 98 -5.50 8.38 13.16
CA VAL A 98 -6.31 8.93 14.25
C VAL A 98 -7.72 9.13 13.73
N ALA A 99 -8.71 8.69 14.49
CA ALA A 99 -10.11 8.93 14.18
C ALA A 99 -10.87 9.33 15.45
N PRO A 100 -11.82 10.29 15.38
CA PRO A 100 -12.72 10.54 16.49
C PRO A 100 -13.46 9.26 16.87
N ARG A 101 -13.75 9.06 18.16
CA ARG A 101 -14.49 7.86 18.60
C ARG A 101 -15.98 7.90 18.25
N ASP A 102 -16.51 9.09 17.99
CA ASP A 102 -17.91 9.39 17.65
C ASP A 102 -18.12 9.74 16.16
N ALA A 103 -17.10 9.60 15.31
CA ALA A 103 -17.23 9.86 13.89
C ALA A 103 -16.34 8.93 13.06
N ILE A 104 -16.75 8.74 11.81
CA ILE A 104 -15.93 8.15 10.76
C ILE A 104 -15.98 9.09 9.57
N ALA A 105 -14.83 9.47 9.03
CA ALA A 105 -14.74 10.32 7.85
C ALA A 105 -14.20 9.47 6.69
N PRO A 106 -14.82 9.55 5.48
CA PRO A 106 -14.38 8.78 4.31
C PRO A 106 -13.02 9.26 3.82
N GLU A 107 -12.77 10.56 3.95
CA GLU A 107 -11.48 11.19 3.73
C GLU A 107 -10.88 11.56 5.09
N PRO A 108 -9.55 11.52 5.25
CA PRO A 108 -8.90 12.26 6.32
C PRO A 108 -9.19 13.76 6.11
N ALA A 109 -10.32 14.25 6.64
CA ALA A 109 -10.78 15.64 6.47
C ALA A 109 -9.80 16.69 6.99
N ASP A 110 -8.78 16.25 7.70
CA ASP A 110 -7.45 16.85 7.73
C ASP A 110 -6.49 15.66 7.84
N GLU A 111 -5.67 15.39 6.83
CA GLU A 111 -4.42 14.69 7.10
C GLU A 111 -3.63 15.61 8.03
N ILE A 112 -3.82 15.44 9.34
CA ILE A 112 -2.66 15.53 10.22
C ILE A 112 -1.78 14.36 9.79
N TYR A 113 -1.04 14.57 8.70
CA TYR A 113 0.14 13.80 8.36
C TYR A 113 1.12 14.03 9.48
N ILE A 114 0.94 13.31 10.58
CA ILE A 114 2.05 13.04 11.45
C ILE A 114 2.86 11.98 10.71
N GLY A 115 3.75 12.45 9.84
CA GLY A 115 4.80 11.62 9.23
C GLY A 115 4.77 11.45 7.71
N TRP A 116 4.25 12.39 6.92
CA TRP A 116 4.61 12.48 5.48
C TRP A 116 5.27 13.80 5.10
N ALA A 117 5.82 14.55 6.05
CA ALA A 117 6.88 15.46 5.65
C ALA A 117 8.08 14.59 5.25
N GLN A 118 8.45 14.64 3.97
CA GLN A 118 9.69 14.07 3.45
C GLN A 118 10.95 14.58 4.21
N GLU A 119 10.77 15.60 5.05
CA GLU A 119 11.72 16.18 5.98
C GLU A 119 12.01 15.27 7.22
N TYR A 120 11.20 14.25 7.48
CA TYR A 120 11.31 13.33 8.64
C TYR A 120 11.81 11.93 8.26
N ARG A 121 12.76 11.82 7.30
CA ARG A 121 13.56 10.60 7.14
C ARG A 121 14.48 10.48 8.35
N VAL A 122 14.21 9.53 9.25
CA VAL A 122 15.03 9.33 10.45
C VAL A 122 15.92 8.11 10.28
N PHE A 123 17.23 8.35 10.36
CA PHE A 123 18.25 7.34 10.62
C PHE A 123 18.29 7.07 12.14
N HIS A 124 18.41 5.80 12.52
CA HIS A 124 18.23 5.24 13.86
C HIS A 124 18.89 5.94 15.07
N GLU A 125 18.37 5.55 16.25
CA GLU A 125 18.83 5.70 17.64
C GLU A 125 18.22 6.79 18.55
N ASN A 126 17.42 7.73 18.03
CA ASN A 126 16.70 8.70 18.87
C ASN A 126 15.18 8.63 18.68
N PRO A 127 14.36 8.74 19.75
CA PRO A 127 12.91 8.94 19.61
C PRO A 127 12.65 10.14 18.71
N VAL A 128 11.74 9.97 17.75
CA VAL A 128 11.45 10.96 16.72
C VAL A 128 10.70 12.13 17.34
N LEU A 129 11.39 13.27 17.54
CA LEU A 129 10.77 14.55 17.85
C LEU A 129 9.79 14.93 16.73
N LEU A 130 8.52 14.60 16.93
CA LEU A 130 7.43 15.06 16.09
C LEU A 130 6.99 16.43 16.58
N PHE A 131 7.24 17.46 15.77
CA PHE A 131 6.59 18.76 15.94
C PHE A 131 5.23 18.72 15.24
N SER A 132 4.31 17.88 15.70
CA SER A 132 2.91 18.10 15.39
C SER A 132 2.50 19.43 16.02
N ASN A 133 2.09 20.40 15.21
CA ASN A 133 1.52 21.67 15.71
C ASN A 133 0.26 21.44 16.56
N ALA A 134 -0.34 20.24 16.50
CA ALA A 134 -1.49 19.85 17.32
C ALA A 134 -1.09 19.39 18.73
N CYS A 135 0.17 19.01 18.96
CA CYS A 135 0.65 18.42 20.22
C CYS A 135 1.79 19.25 20.83
N PRO A 136 1.51 20.38 21.50
CA PRO A 136 2.51 21.08 22.28
C PRO A 136 2.93 20.14 23.43
N ASN A 137 4.18 19.64 23.38
CA ASN A 137 4.84 18.72 24.33
C ASN A 137 4.93 17.23 23.94
N SER A 138 4.59 16.83 22.71
CA SER A 138 4.97 15.48 22.26
C SER A 138 6.43 15.46 21.82
N ASP A 139 7.24 14.54 22.36
CA ASP A 139 8.61 14.35 21.91
C ASP A 139 8.82 13.05 21.12
N ASP A 140 7.82 12.16 21.09
CA ASP A 140 7.80 10.97 20.25
C ASP A 140 6.39 10.53 19.77
N LEU A 141 6.34 9.47 18.96
CA LEU A 141 5.10 8.89 18.43
C LEU A 141 4.22 8.22 19.48
N LEU A 142 4.82 7.73 20.58
CA LEU A 142 4.07 7.11 21.67
C LEU A 142 3.35 8.18 22.47
N ASP A 143 4.01 9.31 22.71
CA ASP A 143 3.43 10.49 23.34
C ASP A 143 2.27 11.05 22.51
N GLU A 144 2.39 11.09 21.18
CA GLU A 144 1.28 11.53 20.31
C GLU A 144 0.12 10.54 20.32
N GLU A 145 0.42 9.25 20.19
CA GLU A 145 -0.60 8.20 20.28
C GLU A 145 -1.34 8.29 21.62
N GLN A 146 -0.62 8.45 22.73
CA GLN A 146 -1.19 8.63 24.05
C GLN A 146 -2.01 9.90 24.14
N PHE A 147 -1.51 11.03 23.64
CA PHE A 147 -2.20 12.31 23.60
C PHE A 147 -3.57 12.18 22.91
N PHE A 148 -3.62 11.59 21.71
CA PHE A 148 -4.88 11.41 21.00
C PHE A 148 -5.85 10.49 21.76
N ARG A 149 -5.35 9.40 22.35
CA ARG A 149 -6.19 8.51 23.17
C ARG A 149 -6.78 9.21 24.39
N GLU A 150 -5.99 10.04 25.07
CA GLU A 150 -6.42 10.83 26.23
C GLU A 150 -7.43 11.92 25.84
N ASN A 151 -7.34 12.43 24.61
CA ASN A 151 -8.26 13.44 24.06
C ASN A 151 -9.48 12.83 23.33
N GLY A 152 -9.79 11.56 23.56
CA GLY A 152 -11.03 10.94 23.09
C GLY A 152 -11.00 10.43 21.65
N TYR A 153 -9.82 10.17 21.09
CA TYR A 153 -9.66 9.56 19.78
C TYR A 153 -9.35 8.06 19.88
N ASP A 154 -9.66 7.34 18.80
CA ASP A 154 -9.09 6.02 18.52
C ASP A 154 -7.80 6.21 17.71
N THR A 155 -6.81 5.36 17.96
CA THR A 155 -5.53 5.39 17.26
C THR A 155 -5.18 4.02 16.68
N TYR A 156 -4.47 4.04 15.55
CA TYR A 156 -3.89 2.85 14.97
C TYR A 156 -2.52 3.19 14.40
N ARG A 157 -1.49 2.54 14.92
CA ARG A 157 -0.11 2.70 14.44
C ARG A 157 0.25 1.60 13.45
N ARG A 158 0.78 2.00 12.30
CA ARG A 158 1.42 1.10 11.33
C ARG A 158 2.90 1.43 11.26
N ASP A 159 3.72 0.45 11.61
CA ASP A 159 5.17 0.54 11.53
C ASP A 159 5.58 0.14 10.09
N LEU A 160 6.37 0.99 9.43
CA LEU A 160 6.86 0.79 8.07
C LEU A 160 8.38 0.85 8.10
N THR A 161 9.03 -0.28 7.76
CA THR A 161 10.47 -0.32 7.58
C THR A 161 10.77 -0.25 6.10
N ASP A 162 11.43 0.84 5.68
CA ASP A 162 11.86 1.06 4.31
C ASP A 162 13.38 1.27 4.27
N PHE A 163 13.99 1.18 3.10
CA PHE A 163 15.42 1.44 2.91
C PHE A 163 15.68 2.37 1.71
N SER A 164 14.65 2.79 0.95
CA SER A 164 14.83 3.66 -0.21
C SER A 164 13.50 4.26 -0.69
N PRO A 165 13.49 5.28 -1.58
CA PRO A 165 12.25 5.81 -2.17
C PRO A 165 11.52 4.85 -3.15
N GLY A 166 11.97 3.60 -3.27
CA GLY A 166 11.28 2.52 -3.96
C GLY A 166 11.45 1.23 -3.17
N ALA A 167 10.63 0.21 -3.48
CA ALA A 167 10.65 -1.02 -2.71
C ALA A 167 11.99 -1.77 -2.90
N THR A 168 12.55 -2.33 -1.82
CA THR A 168 13.84 -3.04 -1.85
C THR A 168 13.70 -4.47 -1.33
N ILE A 169 14.60 -5.36 -1.73
CA ILE A 169 14.70 -6.70 -1.15
C ILE A 169 15.42 -6.55 0.19
N THR A 170 14.78 -6.98 1.27
CA THR A 170 15.30 -6.90 2.64
C THR A 170 15.33 -8.27 3.29
N PRO A 171 16.01 -8.47 4.43
CA PRO A 171 15.91 -9.70 5.20
C PRO A 171 14.47 -10.13 5.53
N ASP A 172 13.54 -9.19 5.68
CA ASP A 172 12.13 -9.51 5.93
C ASP A 172 11.40 -9.94 4.65
N PHE A 173 11.72 -9.34 3.50
CA PHE A 173 11.24 -9.82 2.21
C PHE A 173 11.64 -11.29 1.99
N LEU A 174 12.88 -11.66 2.31
CA LEU A 174 13.36 -13.04 2.18
C LEU A 174 12.59 -14.05 3.05
N LYS A 175 11.95 -13.59 4.13
CA LYS A 175 11.13 -14.42 5.03
C LYS A 175 9.70 -14.62 4.53
N LEU A 176 9.25 -13.80 3.58
CA LEU A 176 7.92 -13.95 3.00
C LEU A 176 7.85 -15.30 2.26
N PRO A 177 6.70 -15.99 2.32
CA PRO A 177 6.49 -17.15 1.46
C PRO A 177 6.47 -16.72 -0.01
N LEU A 178 6.69 -17.65 -0.93
CA LEU A 178 6.81 -17.38 -2.36
C LEU A 178 5.64 -16.54 -2.90
N GLU A 179 4.40 -16.88 -2.55
CA GLU A 179 3.22 -16.11 -2.94
C GLU A 179 3.22 -14.67 -2.43
N GLY A 180 3.81 -14.43 -1.25
CA GLY A 180 3.95 -13.09 -0.69
C GLY A 180 4.99 -12.27 -1.45
N GLN A 181 6.16 -12.86 -1.75
CA GLN A 181 7.22 -12.20 -2.52
C GLN A 181 6.74 -11.82 -3.94
N VAL A 182 6.07 -12.74 -4.64
CA VAL A 182 5.54 -12.47 -5.98
C VAL A 182 4.47 -11.37 -5.96
N TYR A 183 3.54 -11.44 -4.99
CA TYR A 183 2.47 -10.45 -4.83
C TYR A 183 3.03 -9.03 -4.66
N VAL A 184 3.97 -8.83 -3.73
CA VAL A 184 4.46 -7.47 -3.43
C VAL A 184 5.25 -6.89 -4.61
N VAL A 185 6.04 -7.70 -5.33
CA VAL A 185 6.75 -7.22 -6.54
C VAL A 185 5.75 -6.69 -7.56
N GLN A 186 4.71 -7.47 -7.86
CA GLN A 186 3.70 -7.10 -8.85
C GLN A 186 2.82 -5.93 -8.44
N HIS A 187 2.53 -5.79 -7.16
CA HIS A 187 1.82 -4.66 -6.60
C HIS A 187 2.62 -3.35 -6.83
N GLU A 188 3.87 -3.33 -6.39
CA GLU A 188 4.73 -2.13 -6.51
C GLU A 188 5.11 -1.82 -7.96
N ASP A 189 5.31 -2.85 -8.80
CA ASP A 189 5.64 -2.67 -10.22
C ASP A 189 4.45 -2.12 -11.01
N ARG A 190 3.22 -2.42 -10.60
CA ARG A 190 2.04 -1.78 -11.17
C ARG A 190 1.96 -0.29 -10.80
N HIS A 191 2.17 0.08 -9.54
CA HIS A 191 2.24 1.48 -9.12
C HIS A 191 3.21 2.27 -10.01
N PHE A 192 4.42 1.74 -10.17
CA PHE A 192 5.45 2.33 -11.01
C PHE A 192 5.01 2.46 -12.49
N ASN A 193 4.45 1.38 -13.05
CA ASN A 193 4.05 1.36 -14.45
C ASN A 193 2.83 2.22 -14.75
N ASN A 194 1.90 2.38 -13.80
CA ASN A 194 0.80 3.32 -13.93
C ASN A 194 1.30 4.75 -14.06
N ILE A 195 2.25 5.16 -13.20
CA ILE A 195 2.86 6.50 -13.25
C ILE A 195 3.52 6.74 -14.61
N ILE A 196 4.26 5.75 -15.13
CA ILE A 196 4.91 5.87 -16.45
C ILE A 196 3.88 5.94 -17.58
N THR A 197 2.88 5.07 -17.56
CA THR A 197 1.94 4.89 -18.67
C THR A 197 0.94 6.04 -18.75
N LEU A 198 0.44 6.49 -17.60
CA LEU A 198 -0.62 7.49 -17.51
C LEU A 198 -0.08 8.90 -17.24
N GLY A 199 1.19 9.01 -16.84
CA GLY A 199 1.85 10.28 -16.54
C GLY A 199 1.47 10.88 -15.18
N ASN A 200 0.55 10.26 -14.45
CA ASN A 200 0.01 10.72 -13.18
C ASN A 200 -0.09 9.56 -12.19
N SER A 201 -0.07 9.87 -10.89
CA SER A 201 -0.65 8.97 -9.87
C SER A 201 -2.17 9.17 -9.90
N HIS A 202 -2.93 8.09 -10.05
CA HIS A 202 -4.38 8.15 -9.79
C HIS A 202 -4.65 8.68 -8.38
N ASP A 203 -5.88 9.13 -8.13
CA ASP A 203 -6.38 9.31 -6.78
C ASP A 203 -6.07 8.05 -5.94
N SER A 204 -5.47 8.24 -4.77
CA SER A 204 -5.01 7.15 -3.91
C SER A 204 -6.15 6.19 -3.54
N ASP A 205 -7.38 6.69 -3.53
CA ASP A 205 -8.57 5.93 -3.16
C ASP A 205 -8.92 4.83 -4.17
N LEU A 206 -8.63 5.05 -5.46
CA LEU A 206 -8.83 4.05 -6.52
C LEU A 206 -7.55 3.27 -6.85
N GLU A 207 -6.38 3.90 -6.72
CA GLU A 207 -5.10 3.26 -7.04
C GLU A 207 -4.91 2.01 -6.18
N GLU A 208 -4.79 2.18 -4.86
CA GLU A 208 -4.34 1.14 -3.93
C GLU A 208 -5.19 -0.15 -3.95
N PRO A 209 -6.54 -0.09 -4.00
CA PRO A 209 -7.35 -1.31 -4.10
C PRO A 209 -7.18 -1.98 -5.46
N MET A 210 -6.96 -1.21 -6.54
CA MET A 210 -6.64 -1.77 -7.86
C MET A 210 -5.26 -2.43 -7.88
N ALA A 211 -4.23 -1.80 -7.31
CA ALA A 211 -2.88 -2.38 -7.23
C ALA A 211 -2.85 -3.62 -6.36
N THR A 212 -3.55 -3.60 -5.23
CA THR A 212 -3.70 -4.76 -4.34
C THR A 212 -4.36 -5.91 -5.09
N MET A 213 -5.48 -5.69 -5.78
CA MET A 213 -6.16 -6.75 -6.52
C MET A 213 -5.34 -7.28 -7.69
N PHE A 214 -4.69 -6.39 -8.46
CA PHE A 214 -3.81 -6.79 -9.56
C PHE A 214 -2.63 -7.62 -9.07
N GLY A 215 -1.97 -7.23 -7.97
CA GLY A 215 -0.88 -8.01 -7.37
C GLY A 215 -1.32 -9.44 -7.05
N HIS A 216 -2.51 -9.65 -6.48
CA HIS A 216 -3.04 -11.00 -6.21
C HIS A 216 -3.35 -11.79 -7.49
N ALA A 217 -4.02 -11.15 -8.45
CA ALA A 217 -4.37 -11.79 -9.73
C ALA A 217 -3.12 -12.19 -10.51
N SER A 218 -2.15 -11.29 -10.62
CA SER A 218 -0.89 -11.51 -11.31
C SER A 218 -0.05 -12.58 -10.62
N ALA A 219 -0.09 -12.67 -9.28
CA ALA A 219 0.65 -13.68 -8.54
C ALA A 219 0.09 -15.07 -8.80
N LEU A 220 -1.24 -15.19 -8.85
CA LEU A 220 -1.91 -16.42 -9.29
C LEU A 220 -1.51 -16.81 -10.71
N GLY A 221 -1.50 -15.85 -11.65
CA GLY A 221 -1.08 -16.08 -13.04
C GLY A 221 0.37 -16.60 -13.13
N PHE A 222 1.31 -15.88 -12.52
CA PHE A 222 2.73 -16.22 -12.50
C PHE A 222 2.98 -17.59 -11.84
N ILE A 223 2.42 -17.82 -10.66
CA ILE A 223 2.64 -19.05 -9.90
C ILE A 223 1.96 -20.23 -10.60
N GLY A 224 0.78 -20.03 -11.16
CA GLY A 224 0.06 -21.04 -11.93
C GLY A 224 0.86 -21.51 -13.15
N LEU A 225 1.50 -20.57 -13.85
CA LEU A 225 2.35 -20.86 -15.02
C LEU A 225 3.66 -21.57 -14.65
N ASN A 226 4.35 -21.09 -13.61
CA ASN A 226 5.71 -21.55 -13.29
C ASN A 226 5.77 -22.75 -12.34
N TYR A 227 4.81 -22.88 -11.42
CA TYR A 227 4.77 -23.94 -10.39
C TYR A 227 3.56 -24.86 -10.53
N GLY A 228 2.59 -24.50 -11.38
CA GLY A 228 1.37 -25.25 -11.63
C GLY A 228 0.25 -24.93 -10.64
N VAL A 229 -0.99 -24.96 -11.13
CA VAL A 229 -2.22 -24.67 -10.35
C VAL A 229 -2.50 -25.65 -9.21
N LYS A 230 -1.78 -26.77 -9.16
CA LYS A 230 -1.85 -27.77 -8.08
C LYS A 230 -0.73 -27.62 -7.04
N SER A 231 0.17 -26.64 -7.18
CA SER A 231 1.22 -26.37 -6.19
C SER A 231 0.67 -25.87 -4.87
N ALA A 232 1.44 -26.02 -3.79
CA ALA A 232 1.10 -25.42 -2.50
C ALA A 232 1.09 -23.88 -2.59
N ALA A 233 2.08 -23.30 -3.29
CA ALA A 233 2.17 -21.86 -3.51
C ALA A 233 0.92 -21.30 -4.21
N TYR A 234 0.41 -21.95 -5.26
CA TYR A 234 -0.80 -21.50 -5.95
C TYR A 234 -2.03 -21.53 -5.03
N ARG A 235 -2.19 -22.61 -4.25
CA ARG A 235 -3.30 -22.70 -3.28
C ARG A 235 -3.20 -21.63 -2.18
N ASN A 236 -1.98 -21.35 -1.70
CA ASN A 236 -1.76 -20.29 -0.72
C ASN A 236 -2.05 -18.91 -1.32
N ALA A 237 -1.60 -18.62 -2.54
CA ALA A 237 -1.92 -17.38 -3.25
C ALA A 237 -3.44 -17.22 -3.42
N ALA A 238 -4.15 -18.29 -3.80
CA ALA A 238 -5.60 -18.27 -3.94
C ALA A 238 -6.30 -18.03 -2.59
N ALA A 239 -5.83 -18.67 -1.52
CA ALA A 239 -6.34 -18.47 -0.17
C ALA A 239 -6.07 -17.04 0.34
N ASN A 240 -4.93 -16.44 -0.02
CA ASN A 240 -4.58 -15.05 0.29
C ASN A 240 -5.48 -14.06 -0.47
N LEU A 241 -5.81 -14.32 -1.73
CA LEU A 241 -6.79 -13.50 -2.45
C LEU A 241 -8.17 -13.56 -1.78
N GLN A 242 -8.68 -14.75 -1.46
CA GLN A 242 -9.97 -14.91 -0.78
C GLN A 242 -9.97 -14.28 0.62
N THR A 243 -8.81 -14.31 1.28
CA THR A 243 -8.56 -13.61 2.52
C THR A 243 -8.75 -12.10 2.34
N TRP A 244 -8.14 -11.49 1.32
CA TRP A 244 -8.30 -10.07 1.05
C TRP A 244 -9.71 -9.67 0.65
N VAL A 245 -10.44 -10.51 -0.09
CA VAL A 245 -11.88 -10.30 -0.35
C VAL A 245 -12.65 -10.24 0.96
N SER A 246 -12.39 -11.18 1.87
CA SER A 246 -13.06 -11.26 3.17
C SER A 246 -12.74 -10.06 4.06
N VAL A 247 -11.45 -9.67 4.13
CA VAL A 247 -11.00 -8.49 4.87
C VAL A 247 -11.66 -7.23 4.32
N SER A 248 -11.68 -7.06 3.00
CA SER A 248 -12.27 -5.88 2.37
C SER A 248 -13.76 -5.76 2.66
N ASN A 249 -14.49 -6.89 2.59
CA ASN A 249 -15.91 -6.89 2.95
C ASN A 249 -16.14 -6.51 4.43
N ILE A 250 -15.29 -6.98 5.34
CA ILE A 250 -15.39 -6.66 6.77
C ILE A 250 -15.10 -5.18 7.03
N ILE A 251 -14.02 -4.64 6.46
CA ILE A 251 -13.65 -3.23 6.63
C ILE A 251 -14.72 -2.33 6.04
N ASN A 252 -15.17 -2.58 4.81
CA ASN A 252 -16.18 -1.76 4.15
C ASN A 252 -17.54 -1.85 4.86
N SER A 253 -17.94 -3.04 5.33
CA SER A 253 -19.19 -3.18 6.09
C SER A 253 -19.11 -2.48 7.44
N SER A 254 -17.99 -2.61 8.15
CA SER A 254 -17.76 -1.88 9.40
C SER A 254 -17.81 -0.37 9.17
N TYR A 255 -17.16 0.13 8.11
CA TYR A 255 -17.18 1.54 7.76
C TYR A 255 -18.62 2.05 7.55
N ASN A 256 -19.40 1.38 6.70
CA ASN A 256 -20.78 1.80 6.41
C ASN A 256 -21.67 1.78 7.67
N LEU A 257 -21.56 0.74 8.50
CA LEU A 257 -22.33 0.64 9.74
C LEU A 257 -21.95 1.73 10.75
N LEU A 258 -20.67 2.11 10.82
CA LEU A 258 -20.20 3.20 11.66
C LEU A 258 -20.70 4.55 11.14
N GLU A 259 -20.67 4.78 9.83
CA GLU A 259 -21.22 5.98 9.19
C GLU A 259 -22.72 6.12 9.48
N GLU A 260 -23.49 5.04 9.32
CA GLU A 260 -24.91 5.00 9.68
C GLU A 260 -25.12 5.28 11.17
N LEU A 261 -24.36 4.62 12.06
CA LEU A 261 -24.43 4.82 13.51
C LEU A 261 -24.20 6.28 13.89
N TYR A 262 -23.16 6.91 13.36
CA TYR A 262 -22.82 8.29 13.71
C TYR A 262 -23.79 9.32 13.12
N ALA A 263 -24.47 8.99 12.03
CA ALA A 263 -25.56 9.82 11.51
C ALA A 263 -26.83 9.83 12.42
N MET A 264 -27.00 8.85 13.31
CA MET A 264 -28.19 8.74 14.17
C MET A 264 -28.21 9.75 15.33
N ASN A 265 -27.11 10.44 15.63
CA ASN A 265 -27.00 11.40 16.73
C ASN A 265 -27.48 10.83 18.09
N LEU A 266 -27.11 9.59 18.40
CA LEU A 266 -27.45 8.92 19.66
C LEU A 266 -26.69 9.53 20.85
N PRO A 267 -27.18 9.34 22.09
CA PRO A 267 -26.36 9.58 23.28
C PRO A 267 -25.05 8.79 23.23
N TRP A 268 -23.95 9.41 23.67
CA TRP A 268 -22.61 8.84 23.57
C TRP A 268 -22.48 7.40 24.10
N GLU A 269 -23.04 7.09 25.28
CA GLU A 269 -22.96 5.73 25.86
C GLU A 269 -23.63 4.67 24.98
N GLU A 270 -24.73 5.04 24.31
CA GLU A 270 -25.46 4.15 23.40
C GLU A 270 -24.69 3.97 22.09
N ALA A 271 -24.16 5.07 21.53
CA ALA A 271 -23.32 5.04 20.34
C ALA A 271 -22.06 4.19 20.56
N GLU A 272 -21.37 4.36 21.69
CA GLU A 272 -20.16 3.62 22.02
C GLU A 272 -20.43 2.11 22.14
N HIS A 273 -21.54 1.73 22.78
CA HIS A 273 -21.92 0.32 22.89
C HIS A 273 -22.22 -0.33 21.52
N LEU A 274 -22.91 0.39 20.64
CA LEU A 274 -23.19 -0.08 19.28
C LEU A 274 -21.92 -0.13 18.43
N LYS A 275 -21.02 0.85 18.57
CA LYS A 275 -19.70 0.85 17.94
C LYS A 275 -18.89 -0.39 18.32
N GLU A 276 -18.79 -0.68 19.61
CA GLU A 276 -18.12 -1.89 20.11
C GLU A 276 -18.75 -3.17 19.54
N ALA A 277 -20.07 -3.24 19.42
CA ALA A 277 -20.77 -4.38 18.82
C ALA A 277 -20.43 -4.55 17.33
N ILE A 278 -20.39 -3.46 16.55
CA ILE A 278 -19.99 -3.48 15.13
C ILE A 278 -18.55 -4.00 15.00
N LEU A 279 -17.62 -3.38 15.74
CA LEU A 279 -16.19 -3.68 15.65
C LEU A 279 -15.82 -5.06 16.21
N SER A 280 -16.52 -5.54 17.24
CA SER A 280 -16.31 -6.89 17.79
C SER A 280 -16.93 -7.98 16.92
N GLY A 281 -18.06 -7.72 16.26
CA GLY A 281 -18.65 -8.64 15.28
C GLY A 281 -17.75 -8.90 14.07
N ALA A 282 -16.83 -7.97 13.79
CA ALA A 282 -15.79 -8.08 12.77
C ALA A 282 -14.53 -8.84 13.23
N GLN A 283 -14.41 -9.24 14.51
CA GLN A 283 -13.25 -9.96 15.06
C GLN A 283 -13.24 -11.45 14.70
N GLY A 284 -13.05 -11.75 13.41
CA GLY A 284 -12.78 -13.11 12.90
C GLY A 284 -11.32 -13.31 12.44
N TRP A 285 -10.48 -12.28 12.55
CA TRP A 285 -9.21 -12.20 11.82
C TRP A 285 -8.02 -11.95 12.74
N ARG A 286 -6.81 -12.36 12.30
CA ARG A 286 -5.51 -12.20 13.01
C ARG A 286 -5.07 -10.73 13.23
N PHE A 287 -5.96 -9.78 13.05
CA PHE A 287 -5.70 -8.38 13.29
C PHE A 287 -5.85 -8.10 14.79
N ALA A 288 -5.00 -7.21 15.33
CA ALA A 288 -5.30 -6.52 16.58
C ALA A 288 -6.74 -5.96 16.56
N PRO A 289 -7.40 -5.75 17.73
CA PRO A 289 -8.78 -5.29 17.80
C PRO A 289 -9.06 -4.14 16.83
N LEU A 290 -10.19 -4.22 16.11
CA LEU A 290 -10.62 -3.13 15.23
C LEU A 290 -11.08 -1.94 16.07
N ASN A 291 -10.79 -0.74 15.57
CA ASN A 291 -11.27 0.55 16.06
C ASN A 291 -11.46 1.47 14.84
N ASN A 292 -11.98 2.69 15.06
CA ASN A 292 -12.24 3.61 13.95
C ASN A 292 -10.99 3.91 13.13
N ALA A 293 -9.87 4.22 13.82
CA ALA A 293 -8.60 4.55 13.15
C ALA A 293 -8.07 3.42 12.27
N LYS A 294 -8.25 2.17 12.68
CA LYS A 294 -7.84 1.01 11.91
C LYS A 294 -8.75 0.73 10.72
N VAL A 295 -10.06 0.94 10.87
CA VAL A 295 -11.00 0.87 9.74
C VAL A 295 -10.59 1.89 8.68
N VAL A 296 -10.43 3.15 9.07
CA VAL A 296 -9.99 4.25 8.19
C VAL A 296 -8.63 3.94 7.55
N GLY A 297 -7.64 3.50 8.32
CA GLY A 297 -6.30 3.19 7.80
C GLY A 297 -6.24 2.00 6.82
N MET A 298 -7.28 1.15 6.79
CA MET A 298 -7.38 0.03 5.86
C MET A 298 -8.26 0.35 4.63
N LEU A 299 -9.07 1.41 4.67
CA LEU A 299 -9.96 1.80 3.57
C LEU A 299 -9.24 2.02 2.24
N PRO A 300 -8.07 2.69 2.18
CA PRO A 300 -7.39 2.89 0.89
C PRO A 300 -7.15 1.58 0.15
N TYR A 301 -6.90 0.47 0.86
CA TYR A 301 -6.67 -0.84 0.24
C TYR A 301 -7.94 -1.64 -0.05
N THR A 302 -9.07 -1.29 0.58
CA THR A 302 -10.24 -2.17 0.68
C THR A 302 -11.52 -1.60 0.08
N LYS A 303 -11.66 -0.25 0.02
CA LYS A 303 -12.88 0.48 -0.40
C LYS A 303 -13.46 -0.08 -1.70
N PHE A 304 -12.62 -0.25 -2.73
CA PHE A 304 -13.05 -0.75 -4.04
C PHE A 304 -12.55 -2.15 -4.39
N PHE A 305 -11.79 -2.79 -3.50
CA PHE A 305 -11.22 -4.12 -3.77
C PHE A 305 -12.30 -5.17 -4.16
N PRO A 306 -13.46 -5.27 -3.49
CA PRO A 306 -14.51 -6.24 -3.89
C PRO A 306 -15.06 -5.99 -5.30
N LEU A 307 -15.10 -4.72 -5.73
CA LEU A 307 -15.56 -4.37 -7.08
C LEU A 307 -14.55 -4.80 -8.14
N VAL A 308 -13.26 -4.52 -7.91
CA VAL A 308 -12.18 -4.95 -8.81
C VAL A 308 -12.08 -6.48 -8.84
N TYR A 309 -12.27 -7.15 -7.70
CA TYR A 309 -12.33 -8.60 -7.63
C TYR A 309 -13.46 -9.19 -8.49
N ARG A 310 -14.66 -8.58 -8.51
CA ARG A 310 -15.76 -9.01 -9.39
C ARG A 310 -15.44 -8.89 -10.88
N ILE A 311 -14.67 -7.87 -11.27
CA ILE A 311 -14.16 -7.74 -12.64
C ILE A 311 -13.25 -8.93 -12.93
N TYR A 312 -12.32 -9.26 -12.04
CA TYR A 312 -11.44 -10.42 -12.21
C TYR A 312 -12.20 -11.77 -12.23
N GLU A 313 -13.28 -11.94 -11.47
CA GLU A 313 -14.11 -13.14 -11.55
C GLU A 313 -14.76 -13.32 -12.94
N THR A 314 -15.07 -12.19 -13.60
CA THR A 314 -15.64 -12.18 -14.96
C THR A 314 -14.55 -12.30 -16.03
N HIS A 315 -13.37 -11.74 -15.75
CA HIS A 315 -12.19 -11.70 -16.61
C HIS A 315 -10.98 -12.29 -15.88
N PRO A 316 -10.90 -13.63 -15.73
CA PRO A 316 -9.89 -14.30 -14.89
C PRO A 316 -8.47 -14.32 -15.50
N SER A 317 -8.18 -13.36 -16.37
CA SER A 317 -6.88 -13.11 -16.97
C SER A 317 -6.28 -11.84 -16.35
N PRO A 318 -5.10 -11.93 -15.68
CA PRO A 318 -4.43 -10.75 -15.15
C PRO A 318 -4.15 -9.69 -16.22
N MET A 319 -3.94 -10.11 -17.48
CA MET A 319 -3.72 -9.19 -18.60
C MET A 319 -4.98 -8.42 -18.97
N GLU A 320 -6.13 -9.11 -19.06
CA GLU A 320 -7.41 -8.45 -19.33
C GLU A 320 -7.78 -7.50 -18.19
N LEU A 321 -7.56 -7.93 -16.94
CA LEU A 321 -7.75 -7.08 -15.77
C LEU A 321 -6.92 -5.79 -15.92
N GLN A 322 -5.61 -5.89 -16.17
CA GLN A 322 -4.76 -4.70 -16.32
C GLN A 322 -5.22 -3.78 -17.46
N GLN A 323 -5.65 -4.33 -18.60
CA GLN A 323 -6.18 -3.54 -19.71
C GLN A 323 -7.46 -2.77 -19.34
N ILE A 324 -8.31 -3.35 -18.49
CA ILE A 324 -9.48 -2.66 -17.94
C ILE A 324 -9.04 -1.57 -16.96
N LEU A 325 -8.12 -1.88 -16.03
CA LEU A 325 -7.69 -0.96 -14.99
C LEU A 325 -6.96 0.28 -15.55
N LEU A 326 -6.21 0.15 -16.64
CA LEU A 326 -5.56 1.28 -17.32
C LEU A 326 -6.53 2.26 -17.98
N ARG A 327 -7.82 1.92 -18.06
CA ARG A 327 -8.87 2.78 -18.65
C ARG A 327 -9.76 3.43 -17.60
N VAL A 328 -9.53 3.16 -16.32
CA VAL A 328 -10.29 3.75 -15.22
C VAL A 328 -10.00 5.24 -15.18
N PRO A 329 -11.03 6.11 -15.24
CA PRO A 329 -10.86 7.55 -15.05
C PRO A 329 -10.16 7.91 -13.73
N GLU A 330 -9.46 9.04 -13.71
CA GLU A 330 -8.79 9.53 -12.49
C GLU A 330 -9.78 10.03 -11.43
N ASP A 331 -10.88 10.64 -11.86
CA ASP A 331 -11.97 11.07 -10.98
C ASP A 331 -12.61 9.85 -10.29
N GLU A 332 -12.75 9.89 -8.97
CA GLU A 332 -13.24 8.74 -8.19
C GLU A 332 -14.64 8.30 -8.66
N ASP A 333 -15.59 9.23 -8.78
CA ASP A 333 -16.98 8.92 -9.13
C ASP A 333 -17.07 8.32 -10.54
N GLU A 334 -16.40 8.93 -11.52
CA GLU A 334 -16.33 8.40 -12.89
C GLU A 334 -15.60 7.05 -12.94
N GLY A 335 -14.55 6.89 -12.14
CA GLY A 335 -13.76 5.68 -11.99
C GLY A 335 -14.57 4.51 -11.44
N VAL A 336 -15.30 4.74 -10.35
CA VAL A 336 -16.20 3.75 -9.75
C VAL A 336 -17.31 3.36 -10.72
N GLU A 337 -17.90 4.32 -11.42
CA GLU A 337 -18.95 4.02 -12.41
C GLU A 337 -18.40 3.27 -13.62
N PHE A 338 -17.17 3.55 -14.04
CA PHE A 338 -16.47 2.74 -15.03
C PHE A 338 -16.29 1.29 -14.53
N LEU A 339 -15.76 1.10 -13.32
CA LEU A 339 -15.53 -0.23 -12.74
C LEU A 339 -16.83 -1.04 -12.61
N ARG A 340 -17.94 -0.41 -12.20
CA ARG A 340 -19.27 -1.06 -12.15
C ARG A 340 -19.73 -1.56 -13.52
N ARG A 341 -19.50 -0.78 -14.57
CA ARG A 341 -19.81 -1.19 -15.95
C ARG A 341 -18.89 -2.30 -16.42
N ALA A 342 -17.60 -2.23 -16.06
CA ALA A 342 -16.59 -3.21 -16.43
C ALA A 342 -16.90 -4.63 -15.94
N VAL A 343 -17.63 -4.79 -14.83
CA VAL A 343 -18.12 -6.12 -14.36
C VAL A 343 -18.95 -6.83 -15.43
N TRP A 344 -19.61 -6.10 -16.33
CA TRP A 344 -20.50 -6.65 -17.35
C TRP A 344 -19.96 -6.49 -18.77
N MET A 345 -18.76 -5.94 -18.93
CA MET A 345 -18.17 -5.76 -20.24
C MET A 345 -17.80 -7.12 -20.83
N VAL A 346 -18.11 -7.33 -22.10
CA VAL A 346 -17.44 -8.37 -22.87
C VAL A 346 -16.20 -7.71 -23.44
N VAL A 347 -15.01 -8.20 -23.07
CA VAL A 347 -13.76 -7.75 -23.71
C VAL A 347 -13.76 -8.37 -25.11
N GLU A 348 -14.00 -7.54 -26.13
CA GLU A 348 -13.97 -7.95 -27.55
C GLU A 348 -12.54 -8.14 -28.07
#